data_AF-A0AAN6W3S0-F1
#
_entry.id   AF-A0AAN6W3S0-F1
#
_cell.length_a   1.000
_cell.length_b   1.000
_cell.length_c   1.000
_cell.angle_alpha   90.00
_cell.angle_beta   90.00
_cell.angle_gamma   90.00
#
_symmetry.space_group_name_H-M   'P 1'
#
loop_
_entity.id
_entity.type
_entity.pdbx_description
1 polymer ?
#
loop_
_entity_poly.entity_id
_entity_poly.type
_entity_poly.pdbx_seq_one_letter_code
_entity_poly.pdbx_strand_id
1 'polypeptide(L)'
;IYTWFCCPVCLNVEGISSSTSTSCLNRTRHQHQTRSIIIIPSNCTMVSLHPLLDNGITPGTPSFSGGTLKCLCASSPVEVTLTSNVLHNHACGCSKCWKPAGALFSIVGVVPKDKLAVTANGDKLSIIDESAAIQRYACRECGTHLFGRIEKEHPFSGLDFVHAELSEDKGWQEPQFAAFVSSVIEQGFDPAKIGEVRERFKALGLETYDALSPPLMDAIATWTGKKNGKLPA
;
A
#
# COMPACT_ATOMS: atom_id res chain seq x y z
N ILE A 1 -12.43 -15.41 -26.06
CA ILE A 1 -11.24 -16.27 -25.95
C ILE A 1 -10.05 -15.33 -25.95
N TYR A 2 -9.56 -15.01 -24.75
CA TYR A 2 -8.64 -13.90 -24.52
C TYR A 2 -7.23 -14.23 -25.02
N THR A 3 -6.76 -13.41 -25.97
CA THR A 3 -5.37 -13.27 -26.39
C THR A 3 -4.60 -12.46 -25.34
N TRP A 4 -3.57 -13.06 -24.73
CA TRP A 4 -2.59 -12.34 -23.94
C TRP A 4 -1.39 -11.98 -24.82
N PHE A 5 -1.20 -10.67 -25.03
CA PHE A 5 0.01 -10.08 -25.58
C PHE A 5 1.12 -10.12 -24.52
N CYS A 6 2.23 -10.80 -24.80
CA CYS A 6 3.49 -10.57 -24.08
C CYS A 6 4.18 -9.34 -24.68
N CYS A 7 4.49 -8.38 -23.82
CA CYS A 7 5.35 -7.23 -24.11
C CYS A 7 6.81 -7.69 -24.31
N PRO A 8 7.54 -7.23 -25.33
CA PRO A 8 8.93 -7.60 -25.57
C PRO A 8 9.87 -6.55 -24.97
N VAL A 9 10.63 -6.91 -23.92
CA VAL A 9 11.85 -6.18 -23.58
C VAL A 9 12.92 -7.18 -23.17
N CYS A 10 13.74 -7.58 -24.15
CA CYS A 10 15.09 -8.07 -23.91
C CYS A 10 15.97 -7.33 -24.91
N LEU A 11 16.84 -6.47 -24.36
CA LEU A 11 17.83 -5.72 -25.11
C LEU A 11 18.72 -6.66 -25.94
N ASN A 12 18.85 -6.33 -27.22
CA ASN A 12 19.97 -6.75 -28.04
C ASN A 12 21.27 -6.13 -27.49
N VAL A 13 22.25 -6.96 -27.18
CA VAL A 13 23.67 -6.59 -27.26
C VAL A 13 24.38 -7.72 -27.99
N GLU A 14 24.47 -7.59 -29.32
CA GLU A 14 25.34 -8.42 -30.16
C GLU A 14 26.61 -7.65 -30.54
N GLY A 15 27.74 -8.36 -30.45
CA GLY A 15 28.96 -8.14 -31.24
C GLY A 15 29.90 -7.04 -30.75
N ILE A 16 31.22 -7.13 -30.84
CA ILE A 16 32.05 -7.78 -31.86
C ILE A 16 33.43 -8.10 -31.25
N SER A 17 33.92 -9.33 -31.44
CA SER A 17 35.36 -9.52 -31.69
C SER A 17 35.55 -10.72 -32.62
N SER A 18 36.32 -10.48 -33.68
CA SER A 18 36.61 -11.37 -34.80
C SER A 18 37.98 -12.01 -34.62
N SER A 19 38.11 -13.31 -34.89
CA SER A 19 39.23 -13.90 -35.66
C SER A 19 39.16 -15.43 -35.73
N THR A 20 38.87 -15.91 -36.93
CA THR A 20 39.53 -17.01 -37.66
C THR A 20 40.11 -18.20 -36.89
N SER A 21 39.56 -19.39 -37.16
CA SER A 21 40.36 -20.55 -37.60
C SER A 21 39.49 -21.64 -38.24
N THR A 22 40.11 -22.37 -39.15
CA THR A 22 39.55 -23.14 -40.26
C THR A 22 39.44 -24.64 -39.92
N SER A 23 38.53 -25.31 -40.64
CA SER A 23 38.47 -26.75 -40.96
C SER A 23 37.75 -27.69 -39.96
N CYS A 24 36.64 -28.29 -40.40
CA CYS A 24 36.63 -29.62 -41.02
C CYS A 24 35.19 -30.03 -41.34
N LEU A 25 34.92 -30.35 -42.61
CA LEU A 25 33.73 -31.10 -43.00
C LEU A 25 33.82 -32.53 -42.46
N ASN A 26 32.78 -33.01 -41.80
CA ASN A 26 32.00 -34.12 -42.35
C ASN A 26 30.68 -34.30 -41.60
N ARG A 27 29.60 -34.17 -42.37
CA ARG A 27 28.21 -34.21 -41.95
C ARG A 27 27.78 -35.66 -41.85
N THR A 28 27.57 -36.16 -40.64
CA THR A 28 26.61 -37.24 -40.41
C THR A 28 26.20 -37.31 -38.94
N ARG A 29 24.88 -37.47 -38.78
CA ARG A 29 24.17 -38.06 -37.65
C ARG A 29 23.72 -37.16 -36.49
N HIS A 30 22.48 -37.50 -36.11
CA HIS A 30 21.75 -37.21 -34.87
C HIS A 30 20.98 -35.89 -34.80
N GLN A 31 19.67 -36.03 -35.03
CA GLN A 31 18.65 -35.21 -34.38
C GLN A 31 18.95 -35.15 -32.88
N HIS A 32 19.55 -34.05 -32.43
CA HIS A 32 19.54 -33.68 -31.02
C HIS A 32 18.33 -32.79 -30.79
N GLN A 33 17.32 -33.38 -30.16
CA GLN A 33 16.20 -32.70 -29.55
C GLN A 33 16.77 -31.85 -28.39
N THR A 34 17.01 -30.57 -28.65
CA THR A 34 17.36 -29.60 -27.62
C THR A 34 16.15 -29.41 -26.71
N ARG A 35 16.11 -30.16 -25.61
CA ARG A 35 15.25 -29.83 -24.48
C ARG A 35 15.79 -28.53 -23.89
N SER A 36 15.15 -27.41 -24.22
CA SER A 36 15.32 -26.17 -23.48
C SER A 36 14.98 -26.45 -22.01
N ILE A 37 16.01 -26.57 -21.18
CA ILE A 37 15.85 -26.57 -19.74
C ILE A 37 15.42 -25.15 -19.40
N ILE A 38 14.12 -24.96 -19.18
CA ILE A 38 13.59 -23.75 -18.56
C ILE A 38 14.15 -23.79 -17.14
N ILE A 39 15.20 -23.02 -16.89
CA ILE A 39 15.62 -22.68 -15.54
C ILE A 39 14.51 -21.75 -15.02
N ILE A 40 13.50 -22.34 -14.38
CA ILE A 40 12.56 -21.59 -13.57
C ILE A 40 13.41 -21.06 -12.41
N PRO A 41 13.62 -19.73 -12.27
CA PRO A 41 14.38 -19.22 -11.15
C PRO A 41 13.71 -19.70 -9.86
N SER A 42 14.51 -20.41 -9.07
CA SER A 42 14.15 -20.98 -7.78
C SER A 42 13.48 -19.93 -6.88
N ASN A 43 12.27 -20.25 -6.40
CA ASN A 43 11.57 -19.58 -5.30
C ASN A 43 11.88 -18.08 -5.13
N CYS A 44 11.24 -17.23 -5.93
CA CYS A 44 11.04 -15.85 -5.54
C CYS A 44 10.05 -15.86 -4.36
N THR A 45 10.57 -15.86 -3.13
CA THR A 45 9.73 -15.62 -1.95
C THR A 45 9.13 -14.24 -2.11
N MET A 46 7.86 -14.17 -2.51
CA MET A 46 7.17 -12.90 -2.69
C MET A 46 7.25 -12.11 -1.37
N VAL A 47 7.73 -10.87 -1.44
CA VAL A 47 7.75 -9.97 -0.30
C VAL A 47 6.33 -9.82 0.23
N SER A 48 6.10 -10.17 1.50
CA SER A 48 4.84 -9.92 2.19
C SER A 48 4.73 -8.42 2.46
N LEU A 49 3.65 -7.81 1.99
CA LEU A 49 3.40 -6.38 2.14
C LEU A 49 2.47 -6.11 3.32
N HIS A 50 1.36 -6.84 3.34
CA HIS A 50 0.28 -6.71 4.31
C HIS A 50 -0.68 -7.90 4.15
N PRO A 51 -1.27 -8.45 5.23
CA PRO A 51 -2.19 -9.59 5.14
C PRO A 51 -3.35 -9.40 4.14
N LEU A 52 -3.88 -8.17 4.02
CA LEU A 52 -4.93 -7.83 3.05
C LEU A 52 -4.47 -7.79 1.58
N LEU A 53 -3.17 -7.72 1.32
CA LEU A 53 -2.60 -7.59 -0.03
C LEU A 53 -1.94 -8.88 -0.51
N ASP A 54 -1.45 -9.71 0.41
CA ASP A 54 -0.62 -10.86 0.09
C ASP A 54 -1.35 -11.90 -0.77
N ASN A 55 -2.68 -11.97 -0.66
CA ASN A 55 -3.53 -12.88 -1.43
C ASN A 55 -4.32 -12.18 -2.56
N GLY A 56 -3.92 -10.98 -2.95
CA GLY A 56 -4.62 -10.16 -3.94
C GLY A 56 -5.61 -9.18 -3.32
N ILE A 57 -6.13 -8.27 -4.15
CA ILE A 57 -7.03 -7.21 -3.73
C ILE A 57 -8.48 -7.67 -3.86
N THR A 58 -9.23 -7.59 -2.77
CA THR A 58 -10.69 -7.79 -2.79
C THR A 58 -11.37 -6.46 -3.13
N PRO A 59 -12.11 -6.35 -4.25
CA PRO A 59 -12.81 -5.13 -4.60
C PRO A 59 -13.86 -4.75 -3.55
N GLY A 60 -13.96 -3.46 -3.27
CA GLY A 60 -15.02 -2.90 -2.43
C GLY A 60 -16.36 -2.78 -3.16
N THR A 61 -17.35 -2.22 -2.47
CA THR A 61 -18.63 -1.84 -3.04
C THR A 61 -18.78 -0.32 -2.99
N PRO A 62 -18.90 0.39 -4.12
CA PRO A 62 -18.98 1.86 -4.13
C PRO A 62 -20.11 2.43 -3.27
N SER A 63 -21.22 1.71 -3.15
CA SER A 63 -22.39 2.09 -2.35
C SER A 63 -22.36 1.58 -0.90
N PHE A 64 -21.22 1.07 -0.42
CA PHE A 64 -21.10 0.59 0.95
C PHE A 64 -21.35 1.73 1.95
N SER A 65 -22.23 1.50 2.93
CA SER A 65 -22.76 2.55 3.80
C SER A 65 -21.99 2.74 5.11
N GLY A 66 -20.88 2.04 5.29
CA GLY A 66 -20.10 2.03 6.51
C GLY A 66 -20.33 0.76 7.35
N GLY A 67 -19.73 0.75 8.53
CA GLY A 67 -19.60 -0.44 9.36
C GLY A 67 -18.92 -0.12 10.69
N THR A 68 -18.49 -1.14 11.41
CA THR A 68 -17.85 -0.97 12.72
C THR A 68 -16.39 -1.41 12.68
N LEU A 69 -15.50 -0.60 13.24
CA LEU A 69 -14.11 -0.93 13.52
C LEU A 69 -13.97 -1.36 14.97
N LYS A 70 -13.17 -2.40 15.24
CA LYS A 70 -12.88 -2.86 16.60
C LYS A 70 -11.39 -2.93 16.86
N CYS A 71 -10.97 -2.57 18.08
CA CYS A 71 -9.61 -2.86 18.51
C CYS A 71 -9.41 -4.36 18.75
N LEU A 72 -8.15 -4.79 18.93
CA LEU A 72 -7.80 -6.21 19.06
C LEU A 72 -7.93 -6.77 20.49
N CYS A 73 -8.62 -6.09 21.41
CA CYS A 73 -8.87 -6.61 22.75
C CYS A 73 -9.89 -7.76 22.70
N ALA A 74 -9.58 -8.88 23.36
CA ALA A 74 -10.49 -10.03 23.44
C ALA A 74 -11.77 -9.73 24.24
N SER A 75 -11.70 -8.82 25.22
CA SER A 75 -12.82 -8.37 26.04
C SER A 75 -12.95 -6.86 26.00
N SER A 76 -14.19 -6.37 25.89
CA SER A 76 -14.51 -4.93 25.84
C SER A 76 -13.64 -4.15 24.83
N PRO A 77 -13.68 -4.52 23.54
CA PRO A 77 -12.94 -3.80 22.51
C PRO A 77 -13.45 -2.37 22.39
N VAL A 78 -12.57 -1.44 22.05
CA VAL A 78 -13.00 -0.13 21.57
C VAL A 78 -13.74 -0.33 20.27
N GLU A 79 -14.94 0.22 20.16
CA GLU A 79 -15.73 0.18 18.94
C GLU A 79 -15.90 1.59 18.36
N VAL A 80 -15.69 1.70 17.06
CA VAL A 80 -15.88 2.94 16.29
C VAL A 80 -16.80 2.65 15.12
N THR A 81 -17.94 3.32 15.08
CA THR A 81 -18.90 3.21 13.99
C THR A 81 -18.63 4.26 12.93
N LEU A 82 -18.60 3.82 11.67
CA LEU A 82 -18.47 4.66 10.49
C LEU A 82 -19.79 4.63 9.72
N THR A 83 -20.30 5.79 9.31
CA THR A 83 -21.57 5.94 8.57
C THR A 83 -21.37 6.33 7.10
N SER A 84 -20.21 5.98 6.56
CA SER A 84 -19.86 6.10 5.14
C SER A 84 -18.84 5.04 4.76
N ASN A 85 -18.65 4.81 3.47
CA ASN A 85 -17.44 4.13 2.99
C ASN A 85 -16.18 4.96 3.32
N VAL A 86 -15.03 4.30 3.31
CA VAL A 86 -13.74 4.98 3.29
C VAL A 86 -13.45 5.51 1.89
N LEU A 87 -12.68 6.59 1.83
CA LEU A 87 -12.16 7.19 0.62
C LEU A 87 -10.63 7.12 0.63
N HIS A 88 -10.04 7.17 -0.55
CA HIS A 88 -8.60 7.18 -0.76
C HIS A 88 -7.88 6.08 0.03
N ASN A 89 -8.46 4.88 0.12
CA ASN A 89 -7.80 3.78 0.83
C ASN A 89 -6.47 3.43 0.12
N HIS A 90 -5.39 3.25 0.87
CA HIS A 90 -4.07 3.02 0.29
C HIS A 90 -3.15 2.26 1.25
N ALA A 91 -2.14 1.62 0.68
CA ALA A 91 -1.01 1.12 1.46
C ALA A 91 -0.09 2.29 1.84
N CYS A 92 0.39 2.34 3.08
CA CYS A 92 1.24 3.44 3.56
C CYS A 92 2.48 2.90 4.28
N GLY A 93 3.66 3.26 3.75
CA GLY A 93 4.96 2.83 4.26
C GLY A 93 5.51 3.69 5.38
N CYS A 94 4.85 4.79 5.76
CA CYS A 94 5.41 5.70 6.78
C CYS A 94 5.52 5.03 8.16
N SER A 95 6.43 5.54 9.00
CA SER A 95 6.70 5.02 10.34
C SER A 95 5.63 5.33 11.39
N LYS A 96 4.62 6.15 11.05
CA LYS A 96 3.64 6.67 12.01
C LYS A 96 2.29 5.96 11.97
N CYS A 97 1.93 5.32 10.86
CA CYS A 97 0.68 4.56 10.75
C CYS A 97 0.81 3.20 11.43
N TRP A 98 -0.28 2.75 12.06
CA TRP A 98 -0.36 1.42 12.66
C TRP A 98 -0.28 0.35 11.58
N LYS A 99 0.41 -0.75 11.88
CA LYS A 99 0.55 -1.92 11.02
C LYS A 99 0.22 -3.16 11.87
N PRO A 100 -0.53 -4.14 11.34
CA PRO A 100 -0.64 -5.42 12.04
C PRO A 100 0.74 -6.09 12.14
N ALA A 101 0.89 -6.99 13.12
CA ALA A 101 2.16 -7.65 13.38
C ALA A 101 2.69 -8.36 12.12
N GLY A 102 3.95 -8.09 11.78
CA GLY A 102 4.62 -8.67 10.61
C GLY A 102 4.36 -7.96 9.27
N ALA A 103 3.46 -6.97 9.22
CA ALA A 103 3.22 -6.22 7.99
C ALA A 103 4.25 -5.12 7.75
N LEU A 104 4.64 -4.95 6.48
CA LEU A 104 5.58 -3.91 6.05
C LEU A 104 4.87 -2.57 5.80
N PHE A 105 3.61 -2.62 5.35
CA PHE A 105 2.78 -1.45 5.07
C PHE A 105 1.59 -1.39 6.02
N SER A 106 1.02 -0.20 6.23
CA SER A 106 -0.30 0.00 6.82
C SER A 106 -1.35 0.06 5.71
N ILE A 107 -2.60 -0.33 5.96
CA ILE A 107 -3.73 0.03 5.09
C ILE A 107 -4.55 1.11 5.76
N VAL A 108 -4.65 2.28 5.13
CA VAL A 108 -5.32 3.44 5.72
C VAL A 108 -6.14 4.17 4.66
N GLY A 109 -7.37 4.50 5.03
CA GLY A 109 -8.25 5.37 4.26
C GLY A 109 -8.70 6.57 5.10
N VAL A 110 -9.56 7.41 4.52
CA VAL A 110 -10.14 8.56 5.21
C VAL A 110 -11.66 8.51 5.18
N VAL A 111 -12.28 9.08 6.20
CA VAL A 111 -13.73 9.35 6.28
C VAL A 111 -13.96 10.79 6.74
N PRO A 112 -15.08 11.43 6.38
CA PRO A 112 -15.46 12.69 7.00
C PRO A 112 -15.57 12.55 8.53
N LYS A 113 -15.08 13.53 9.27
CA LYS A 113 -15.05 13.53 10.75
C LYS A 113 -16.44 13.34 11.36
N ASP A 114 -17.49 13.86 10.72
CA ASP A 114 -18.89 13.73 11.14
C ASP A 114 -19.48 12.33 10.88
N LYS A 115 -18.77 11.46 10.15
CA LYS A 115 -19.17 10.08 9.87
C LYS A 115 -18.57 9.06 10.82
N LEU A 116 -17.73 9.50 11.75
CA LEU A 116 -17.06 8.65 12.74
C LEU A 116 -17.60 8.91 14.15
N ALA A 117 -17.99 7.85 14.85
CA ALA A 117 -18.38 7.92 16.26
C ALA A 117 -17.72 6.79 17.06
N VAL A 118 -17.14 7.12 18.22
CA VAL A 118 -16.72 6.10 19.20
C VAL A 118 -17.97 5.62 19.94
N THR A 119 -18.30 4.33 19.79
CA THR A 119 -19.59 3.77 20.24
C THR A 119 -19.46 2.83 21.43
N ALA A 120 -18.26 2.30 21.71
CA ALA A 120 -18.02 1.51 22.93
C ALA A 120 -16.57 1.68 23.45
N ASN A 121 -16.42 1.64 24.78
CA ASN A 121 -15.15 1.59 25.51
C ASN A 121 -14.13 2.68 25.11
N GLY A 122 -14.62 3.86 24.74
CA GLY A 122 -13.80 4.98 24.28
C GLY A 122 -12.85 5.53 25.35
N ASP A 123 -13.13 5.27 26.62
CA ASP A 123 -12.25 5.61 27.74
C ASP A 123 -10.86 4.99 27.57
N LYS A 124 -10.72 3.83 26.91
CA LYS A 124 -9.46 3.14 26.61
C LYS A 124 -8.59 3.80 25.54
N LEU A 125 -9.09 4.82 24.85
CA LEU A 125 -8.33 5.52 23.82
C LEU A 125 -7.34 6.51 24.44
N SER A 126 -6.17 6.64 23.82
CA SER A 126 -5.18 7.68 24.12
C SER A 126 -4.54 8.18 22.83
N ILE A 127 -4.16 9.46 22.83
CA ILE A 127 -3.37 10.04 21.74
C ILE A 127 -1.91 9.60 21.90
N ILE A 128 -1.31 9.09 20.83
CA ILE A 128 0.10 8.63 20.86
C ILE A 128 1.08 9.79 20.93
N ASP A 129 0.82 10.84 20.16
CA ASP A 129 1.66 12.02 20.06
C ASP A 129 0.75 13.22 19.79
N GLU A 130 0.54 14.05 20.81
CA GLU A 130 -0.30 15.24 20.73
C GLU A 130 0.32 16.34 19.86
N SER A 131 1.64 16.30 19.64
CA SER A 131 2.36 17.27 18.81
C SER A 131 2.19 16.99 17.32
N ALA A 132 1.88 15.74 16.95
CA ALA A 132 1.68 15.33 15.56
C ALA A 132 0.49 16.05 14.91
N ALA A 133 0.62 16.37 13.62
CA ALA A 133 -0.47 16.98 12.85
C ALA A 133 -1.71 16.07 12.79
N ILE A 134 -1.50 14.76 12.60
CA ILE A 134 -2.52 13.72 12.74
C ILE A 134 -2.35 13.08 14.12
N GLN A 135 -3.21 13.43 15.05
CA GLN A 135 -3.27 12.84 16.39
C GLN A 135 -3.91 11.46 16.28
N ARG A 136 -3.14 10.41 16.60
CA ARG A 136 -3.56 9.02 16.45
C ARG A 136 -4.12 8.51 17.77
N TYR A 137 -5.41 8.15 17.77
CA TYR A 137 -6.13 7.60 18.90
C TYR A 137 -5.97 6.10 18.89
N ALA A 138 -5.20 5.58 19.84
CA ALA A 138 -4.90 4.16 19.99
C ALA A 138 -5.49 3.60 21.28
N CYS A 139 -5.88 2.33 21.24
CA CYS A 139 -6.30 1.60 22.42
C CYS A 139 -5.09 1.36 23.34
N ARG A 140 -5.16 1.80 24.59
CA ARG A 140 -4.07 1.67 25.58
C ARG A 140 -3.66 0.23 25.88
N GLU A 141 -4.58 -0.73 25.70
CA GLU A 141 -4.33 -2.14 26.01
C GLU A 141 -3.64 -2.90 24.87
N CYS A 142 -4.17 -2.84 23.65
CA CYS A 142 -3.65 -3.61 22.51
C CYS A 142 -2.80 -2.80 21.53
N GLY A 143 -2.73 -1.48 21.68
CA GLY A 143 -1.93 -0.59 20.83
C GLY A 143 -2.50 -0.32 19.44
N THR A 144 -3.62 -0.92 19.06
CA THR A 144 -4.29 -0.66 17.77
C THR A 144 -4.72 0.80 17.66
N HIS A 145 -4.37 1.47 16.57
CA HIS A 145 -4.90 2.80 16.26
C HIS A 145 -6.29 2.63 15.65
N LEU A 146 -7.31 3.31 16.21
CA LEU A 146 -8.68 3.21 15.70
C LEU A 146 -8.95 4.32 14.68
N PHE A 147 -8.50 5.53 14.99
CA PHE A 147 -8.56 6.65 14.06
C PHE A 147 -7.45 7.67 14.30
N GLY A 148 -7.12 8.44 13.26
CA GLY A 148 -6.26 9.61 13.32
C GLY A 148 -7.07 10.86 13.01
N ARG A 149 -6.97 11.88 13.87
CA ARG A 149 -7.73 13.13 13.72
C ARG A 149 -6.80 14.32 13.66
N ILE A 150 -7.18 15.30 12.84
CA ILE A 150 -6.46 16.57 12.73
C ILE A 150 -7.28 17.66 13.42
N GLU A 151 -6.74 18.21 14.51
CA GLU A 151 -7.37 19.29 15.29
C GLU A 151 -6.82 20.69 14.95
N LYS A 152 -5.75 20.75 14.15
CA LYS A 152 -5.13 22.00 13.70
C LYS A 152 -5.52 22.29 12.26
N GLU A 153 -5.30 23.53 11.83
CA GLU A 153 -5.51 23.93 10.45
C GLU A 153 -4.55 23.17 9.51
N HIS A 154 -5.10 22.37 8.58
CA HIS A 154 -4.37 21.46 7.72
C HIS A 154 -5.16 21.17 6.41
N PRO A 155 -4.50 20.81 5.29
CA PRO A 155 -5.20 20.43 4.05
C PRO A 155 -6.27 19.34 4.18
N PHE A 156 -6.09 18.45 5.16
CA PHE A 156 -7.01 17.33 5.44
C PHE A 156 -7.86 17.54 6.70
N SER A 157 -7.97 18.78 7.21
CA SER A 157 -8.91 19.08 8.30
C SER A 157 -10.34 18.69 7.89
N GLY A 158 -11.07 18.05 8.82
CA GLY A 158 -12.42 17.53 8.55
C GLY A 158 -12.45 16.07 8.08
N LEU A 159 -11.29 15.43 7.90
CA LEU A 159 -11.15 14.00 7.63
C LEU A 159 -10.49 13.29 8.80
N ASP A 160 -11.03 12.12 9.16
CA ASP A 160 -10.40 11.17 10.07
C ASP A 160 -9.78 10.02 9.25
N PHE A 161 -8.59 9.58 9.66
CA PHE A 161 -7.85 8.47 9.07
C PHE A 161 -8.20 7.17 9.79
N VAL A 162 -8.55 6.12 9.07
CA VAL A 162 -9.01 4.86 9.67
C VAL A 162 -8.39 3.64 9.00
N HIS A 163 -8.26 2.55 9.76
CA HIS A 163 -7.82 1.25 9.28
C HIS A 163 -9.04 0.34 9.09
N ALA A 164 -9.61 0.31 7.89
CA ALA A 164 -10.84 -0.44 7.59
C ALA A 164 -10.68 -1.96 7.81
N GLU A 165 -9.45 -2.46 7.85
CA GLU A 165 -9.13 -3.85 8.18
C GLU A 165 -9.55 -4.28 9.60
N LEU A 166 -9.78 -3.30 10.49
CA LEU A 166 -10.31 -3.53 11.84
C LEU A 166 -11.82 -3.84 11.84
N SER A 167 -12.44 -3.84 10.67
CA SER A 167 -13.85 -4.20 10.48
C SER A 167 -13.99 -5.65 10.03
N GLU A 168 -14.96 -6.34 10.60
CA GLU A 168 -15.41 -7.64 10.07
C GLU A 168 -16.28 -7.46 8.82
N ASP A 169 -16.90 -6.28 8.66
CA ASP A 169 -17.75 -5.93 7.53
C ASP A 169 -16.96 -5.93 6.21
N LYS A 170 -17.63 -6.31 5.11
CA LYS A 170 -17.06 -6.35 3.75
C LYS A 170 -17.69 -5.30 2.86
N GLY A 171 -16.92 -4.77 1.92
CA GLY A 171 -17.40 -3.76 0.96
C GLY A 171 -16.69 -2.41 1.08
N TRP A 172 -15.77 -2.26 2.03
CA TRP A 172 -14.86 -1.11 2.10
C TRP A 172 -14.11 -0.91 0.77
N GLN A 173 -13.90 0.34 0.37
CA GLN A 173 -13.08 0.65 -0.81
C GLN A 173 -11.71 -0.02 -0.68
N GLU A 174 -11.30 -0.70 -1.74
CA GLU A 174 -10.01 -1.38 -1.81
C GLU A 174 -8.83 -0.38 -1.88
N PRO A 175 -7.61 -0.77 -1.48
CA PRO A 175 -6.44 0.07 -1.66
C PRO A 175 -6.26 0.49 -3.12
N GLN A 176 -5.96 1.76 -3.36
CA GLN A 176 -5.89 2.37 -4.69
C GLN A 176 -4.44 2.64 -5.15
N PHE A 177 -3.51 2.80 -4.21
CA PHE A 177 -2.08 3.04 -4.45
C PHE A 177 -1.25 2.68 -3.21
N ALA A 178 0.07 2.82 -3.31
CA ALA A 178 1.01 2.73 -2.19
C ALA A 178 1.74 4.07 -1.98
N ALA A 179 1.71 4.57 -0.76
CA ALA A 179 2.27 5.85 -0.33
C ALA A 179 3.51 5.66 0.54
N PHE A 180 4.41 6.65 0.53
CA PHE A 180 5.62 6.69 1.35
C PHE A 180 6.42 5.36 1.28
N VAL A 181 6.55 4.79 0.08
CA VAL A 181 7.15 3.46 -0.10
C VAL A 181 8.60 3.41 0.36
N SER A 182 9.41 4.42 0.04
CA SER A 182 10.79 4.52 0.52
C SER A 182 10.93 4.55 2.06
N SER A 183 9.93 5.04 2.80
CA SER A 183 10.01 5.19 4.26
C SER A 183 10.03 3.86 5.03
N VAL A 184 9.79 2.72 4.37
CA VAL A 184 10.03 1.41 5.01
C VAL A 184 11.53 1.16 5.26
N ILE A 185 12.42 1.81 4.51
CA ILE A 185 13.87 1.77 4.73
C ILE A 185 14.24 2.44 6.07
N GLU A 186 13.57 3.54 6.41
CA GLU A 186 13.73 4.24 7.70
C GLU A 186 13.35 3.36 8.90
N GLN A 187 12.58 2.29 8.66
CA GLN A 187 12.14 1.31 9.65
C GLN A 187 12.98 0.02 9.63
N GLY A 188 14.09 0.00 8.88
CA GLY A 188 15.04 -1.12 8.85
C GLY A 188 14.88 -2.08 7.67
N PHE A 189 14.04 -1.77 6.68
CA PHE A 189 13.97 -2.58 5.46
C PHE A 189 15.23 -2.42 4.60
N ASP A 190 15.74 -3.52 4.05
CA ASP A 190 16.96 -3.52 3.23
C ASP A 190 16.75 -2.71 1.94
N PRO A 191 17.51 -1.60 1.74
CA PRO A 191 17.38 -0.77 0.54
C PRO A 191 17.70 -1.54 -0.75
N ALA A 192 18.49 -2.63 -0.70
CA ALA A 192 18.75 -3.46 -1.88
C ALA A 192 17.48 -4.19 -2.38
N LYS A 193 16.48 -4.38 -1.52
CA LYS A 193 15.25 -5.13 -1.81
C LYS A 193 14.04 -4.23 -2.11
N ILE A 194 14.20 -2.91 -2.06
CA ILE A 194 13.06 -2.00 -2.27
C ILE A 194 12.47 -2.11 -3.69
N GLY A 195 13.26 -2.57 -4.66
CA GLY A 195 12.78 -2.88 -6.01
C GLY A 195 11.74 -4.01 -6.00
N GLU A 196 11.94 -5.04 -5.17
CA GLU A 196 11.00 -6.17 -5.04
C GLU A 196 9.65 -5.72 -4.46
N VAL A 197 9.67 -4.78 -3.50
CA VAL A 197 8.45 -4.17 -2.94
C VAL A 197 7.65 -3.44 -4.03
N ARG A 198 8.34 -2.62 -4.84
CA ARG A 198 7.68 -1.85 -5.91
C ARG A 198 7.10 -2.76 -6.99
N GLU A 199 7.84 -3.77 -7.41
CA GLU A 199 7.34 -4.77 -8.37
C GLU A 199 6.15 -5.57 -7.80
N ARG A 200 6.15 -5.88 -6.49
CA ARG A 200 5.02 -6.54 -5.85
C ARG A 200 3.75 -5.69 -5.86
N PHE A 201 3.83 -4.40 -5.56
CA PHE A 201 2.69 -3.48 -5.66
C PHE A 201 2.19 -3.36 -7.10
N LYS A 202 3.11 -3.21 -8.06
CA LYS A 202 2.78 -3.15 -9.49
C LYS A 202 2.06 -4.40 -9.97
N ALA A 203 2.48 -5.59 -9.52
CA ALA A 203 1.80 -6.85 -9.81
C ALA A 203 0.37 -6.94 -9.23
N LEU A 204 0.09 -6.19 -8.16
CA LEU A 204 -1.25 -6.03 -7.59
C LEU A 204 -2.06 -4.91 -8.29
N GLY A 205 -1.48 -4.19 -9.25
CA GLY A 205 -2.11 -3.06 -9.91
C GLY A 205 -2.08 -1.76 -9.09
N LEU A 206 -1.21 -1.66 -8.08
CA LEU A 206 -1.06 -0.49 -7.23
C LEU A 206 0.19 0.30 -7.62
N GLU A 207 -0.02 1.54 -8.04
CA GLU A 207 1.09 2.47 -8.28
C GLU A 207 1.78 2.85 -6.97
N THR A 208 3.11 3.00 -7.03
CA THR A 208 3.93 3.32 -5.86
C THR A 208 4.43 4.76 -5.89
N TYR A 209 4.29 5.46 -4.77
CA TYR A 209 4.78 6.81 -4.57
C TYR A 209 5.59 6.91 -3.28
N ASP A 210 6.65 7.72 -3.29
CA ASP A 210 7.43 8.05 -2.09
C ASP A 210 6.82 9.23 -1.29
N ALA A 211 5.64 9.68 -1.71
CA ALA A 211 4.76 10.63 -1.02
C ALA A 211 3.32 10.08 -1.04
N LEU A 212 2.31 10.92 -1.24
CA LEU A 212 0.94 10.48 -1.61
C LEU A 212 0.78 10.40 -3.13
N SER A 213 -0.39 9.95 -3.59
CA SER A 213 -0.74 9.99 -5.02
C SER A 213 -0.75 11.42 -5.58
N PRO A 214 -0.48 11.62 -6.88
CA PRO A 214 -0.44 12.96 -7.48
C PRO A 214 -1.70 13.80 -7.22
N PRO A 215 -2.94 13.27 -7.35
CA PRO A 215 -4.15 14.06 -7.06
C PRO A 215 -4.22 14.55 -5.61
N LEU A 216 -3.77 13.76 -4.64
CA LEU A 216 -3.73 14.16 -3.23
C LEU A 216 -2.63 15.19 -2.97
N MET A 217 -1.48 15.04 -3.62
CA MET A 217 -0.39 16.02 -3.55
C MET A 217 -0.81 17.37 -4.14
N ASP A 218 -1.53 17.36 -5.26
CA ASP A 218 -2.08 18.57 -5.89
C ASP A 218 -3.13 19.25 -5.01
N ALA A 219 -3.98 18.46 -4.31
CA ALA A 219 -4.94 19.00 -3.35
C ALA A 219 -4.25 19.71 -2.17
N ILE A 220 -3.17 19.13 -1.63
CA ILE A 220 -2.35 19.75 -0.57
C ILE A 220 -1.69 21.04 -1.09
N ALA A 221 -1.09 21.00 -2.27
CA ALA A 221 -0.42 22.15 -2.88
C ALA A 221 -1.41 23.28 -3.16
N THR A 222 -2.60 22.95 -3.68
CA THR A 222 -3.68 23.92 -3.94
C THR A 222 -4.12 24.59 -2.65
N TRP A 223 -4.40 23.82 -1.59
CA TRP A 223 -4.76 24.38 -0.29
C TRP A 223 -3.67 25.32 0.24
N THR A 224 -2.41 24.91 0.15
CA THR A 224 -1.26 25.70 0.60
C THR A 224 -1.09 26.98 -0.22
N GLY A 225 -1.29 26.90 -1.54
CA GLY A 225 -1.27 28.04 -2.45
C GLY A 225 -2.35 29.07 -2.12
N LYS A 226 -3.58 28.62 -1.83
CA LYS A 226 -4.67 29.49 -1.37
C LYS A 226 -4.35 30.15 -0.04
N LYS A 227 -3.90 29.37 0.95
CA LYS A 227 -3.51 29.87 2.27
C LYS A 227 -2.41 30.93 2.21
N ASN A 228 -1.43 30.74 1.33
CA ASN A 228 -0.32 31.67 1.13
C ASN A 228 -0.65 32.85 0.20
N GLY A 229 -1.91 32.99 -0.25
CA GLY A 229 -2.35 34.05 -1.16
C GLY A 229 -1.73 33.97 -2.56
N LYS A 230 -1.23 32.80 -2.96
CA LYS A 230 -0.67 32.55 -4.30
C LYS A 230 -1.72 32.03 -5.29
N LEU A 231 -2.86 31.57 -4.80
CA LEU A 231 -4.03 31.18 -5.57
C LEU A 231 -5.28 31.88 -5.01
N PRO A 232 -6.29 32.18 -5.85
CA PRO A 232 -7.59 32.67 -5.38
C PRO A 232 -8.24 31.69 -4.39
N ALA A 233 -8.89 32.23 -3.37
CA ALA A 233 -9.63 31.45 -2.37
C ALA A 233 -10.79 30.66 -2.99
#